data_AF-A0AAJ7J899-F1
#
_entry.id   AF-A0AAJ7J899-F1
#
_cell.length_a   1.000
_cell.length_b   1.000
_cell.length_c   1.000
_cell.angle_alpha   90.00
_cell.angle_beta   90.00
_cell.angle_gamma   90.00
#
_symmetry.space_group_name_H-M   'P 1'
#
loop_
_entity.id
_entity.type
_entity.pdbx_description
1 polymer ?
#
loop_
_entity_poly.entity_id
_entity_poly.type
_entity_poly.pdbx_seq_one_letter_code
_entity_poly.pdbx_strand_id
1 'polypeptide(L)'
;MSTEIVSLQTNKIITLLHSEEKKRRSEALKQILNLMKSNQSKESSEWSGVKECNESTKHSSFNSSELWDSISKPLLRILNDPVEECRDLTLEILQLFLKDSPPDDKYINYLFPILNRRLGSSEQIETSEEVRLKSVLLIKTIINKYEELLSTYVDDLTSILINTAKDNYPIIKKESCESIQMFAKCLTRLFYYQSKNFVKPVLVNFSHQHYRVRSVAVKTIGEIIQFGDGKLVEEVAQPLAERLFDQNGIVRKAVIEVAGSWLLKLRDRYSWWHRIIPLLLTGLHDELEEIRMRSAELWKQVGLQYMKENETDEKLKDKMDFLTENLPHYPKVMRPNLGCRTIAQQSFGKLLNGMILELSDWIADIRVRTAQLLCVFVLHLEEDITQHIGKILGPMYRACNDEDKRVVENLERACEYMGYFVLPQTYFSLIVPTLEENLSVGHLRVFSSILKGSERSKLKPFLKDVAHFLAQPHICQSRSGEYQKELLACCSSLISACDEVR
;
A
#
# COMPACT_ATOMS: atom_id res chain seq x y z
N MET A 1 16.47 12.18 57.15
CA MET A 1 15.02 12.28 57.39
C MET A 1 14.17 11.99 56.15
N SER A 2 14.62 12.25 54.92
CA SER A 2 13.85 12.02 53.69
C SER A 2 13.81 10.56 53.22
N THR A 3 14.88 9.78 53.37
CA THR A 3 14.99 8.39 52.86
C THR A 3 14.22 7.35 53.67
N GLU A 4 14.16 7.48 55.00
CA GLU A 4 13.45 6.54 55.89
C GLU A 4 11.93 6.63 55.74
N ILE A 5 11.38 7.84 55.57
CA ILE A 5 9.94 8.06 55.37
C ILE A 5 9.49 7.45 54.05
N VAL A 6 10.29 7.60 53.01
CA VAL A 6 10.08 7.01 51.69
C VAL A 6 10.14 5.48 51.75
N SER A 7 11.09 4.91 52.48
CA SER A 7 11.19 3.46 52.71
C SER A 7 9.97 2.91 53.47
N LEU A 8 9.52 3.60 54.53
CA LEU A 8 8.32 3.24 55.29
C LEU A 8 7.03 3.32 54.46
N GLN A 9 6.88 4.38 53.66
CA GLN A 9 5.76 4.52 52.72
C GLN A 9 5.78 3.42 51.66
N THR A 10 6.95 3.10 51.12
CA THR A 10 7.13 2.02 50.13
C THR A 10 6.78 0.66 50.71
N ASN A 11 7.23 0.34 51.93
CA ASN A 11 6.88 -0.90 52.63
C ASN A 11 5.37 -1.02 52.93
N LYS A 12 4.73 0.09 53.30
CA LYS A 12 3.26 0.14 53.50
C LYS A 12 2.52 -0.15 52.20
N ILE A 13 2.95 0.47 51.09
CA ILE A 13 2.39 0.24 49.76
C ILE A 13 2.55 -1.22 49.36
N ILE A 14 3.75 -1.81 49.50
CA ILE A 14 4.01 -3.22 49.19
C ILE A 14 3.08 -4.15 49.97
N THR A 15 2.90 -3.88 51.27
CA THR A 15 1.99 -4.67 52.13
C THR A 15 0.54 -4.62 51.62
N LEU A 16 0.09 -3.44 51.16
CA LEU A 16 -1.26 -3.28 50.61
C LEU A 16 -1.41 -4.00 49.25
N LEU A 17 -0.38 -4.00 48.39
CA LEU A 17 -0.37 -4.73 47.12
C LEU A 17 -0.48 -6.26 47.31
N HIS A 18 0.02 -6.78 48.42
CA HIS A 18 -0.09 -8.21 48.78
C HIS A 18 -1.40 -8.59 49.47
N SER A 19 -2.27 -7.63 49.78
CA SER A 19 -3.53 -7.91 50.47
C SER A 19 -4.49 -8.76 49.64
N GLU A 20 -5.23 -9.67 50.28
CA GLU A 20 -6.32 -10.41 49.64
C GLU A 20 -7.53 -9.49 49.30
N GLU A 21 -7.66 -8.36 50.00
CA GLU A 21 -8.74 -7.40 49.77
C GLU A 21 -8.49 -6.54 48.52
N LYS A 22 -9.37 -6.69 47.51
CA LYS A 22 -9.29 -5.93 46.26
C LYS A 22 -9.17 -4.41 46.43
N LYS A 23 -9.92 -3.84 47.39
CA LYS A 23 -9.95 -2.38 47.62
C LYS A 23 -8.59 -1.88 48.10
N ARG A 24 -7.88 -2.67 48.92
CA ARG A 24 -6.54 -2.30 49.42
C ARG A 24 -5.49 -2.31 48.32
N ARG A 25 -5.57 -3.28 47.40
CA ARG A 25 -4.68 -3.32 46.23
C ARG A 25 -4.93 -2.15 45.27
N SER A 26 -6.20 -1.89 44.92
CA SER A 26 -6.59 -0.74 44.07
C SER A 26 -6.14 0.60 44.68
N GLU A 27 -6.33 0.78 45.99
CA GLU A 27 -5.88 1.97 46.72
C GLU A 27 -4.36 2.13 46.69
N ALA A 28 -3.60 1.05 46.90
CA ALA A 28 -2.14 1.09 46.82
C ALA A 28 -1.64 1.50 45.43
N LEU A 29 -2.26 0.98 44.38
CA LEU A 29 -1.93 1.34 42.99
C LEU A 29 -2.24 2.81 42.71
N LYS A 30 -3.38 3.33 43.18
CA LYS A 30 -3.72 4.77 43.06
C LYS A 30 -2.69 5.65 43.77
N GLN A 31 -2.21 5.23 44.95
CA GLN A 31 -1.15 5.94 45.67
C GLN A 31 0.16 5.96 44.87
N ILE A 32 0.60 4.83 44.31
CA ILE A 32 1.79 4.78 43.43
C ILE A 32 1.62 5.71 42.24
N LEU A 33 0.47 5.63 41.56
CA LEU A 33 0.19 6.43 40.37
C LEU A 33 0.23 7.93 40.66
N ASN A 34 -0.35 8.35 41.79
CA ASN A 34 -0.31 9.75 42.23
C ASN A 34 1.11 10.21 42.58
N LEU A 35 1.91 9.36 43.23
CA LEU A 35 3.31 9.66 43.52
C LEU A 35 4.10 9.89 42.22
N MET A 36 3.93 9.02 41.21
CA MET A 36 4.60 9.16 39.92
C MET A 36 4.18 10.43 39.16
N LYS A 37 2.86 10.70 39.08
CA LYS A 37 2.34 11.92 38.43
C LYS A 37 2.84 13.20 39.11
N SER A 38 2.92 13.19 40.44
CA SER A 38 3.43 14.34 41.21
C SER A 38 4.91 14.63 40.95
N ASN A 39 5.73 13.60 40.68
CA ASN A 39 7.14 13.78 40.35
C ASN A 39 7.33 14.35 38.94
N GLN A 40 6.56 13.89 37.94
CA GLN A 40 6.59 14.45 36.58
C GLN A 40 6.26 15.95 36.55
N SER A 41 5.29 16.39 37.36
CA SER A 41 4.87 17.81 37.42
C SER A 41 5.93 18.75 38.02
N LYS A 42 6.86 18.23 38.84
CA LYS A 42 7.92 19.01 39.46
C LYS A 42 9.08 19.25 38.50
N GLU A 43 9.51 18.21 37.78
CA GLU A 43 10.57 18.31 36.77
C GLU A 43 10.19 19.22 35.60
N SER A 44 8.90 19.30 35.24
CA SER A 44 8.42 20.20 34.18
C SER A 44 8.28 21.66 34.60
N SER A 45 8.19 21.96 35.91
CA SER A 45 8.13 23.34 36.43
C SER A 45 9.51 24.02 36.54
N GLU A 46 10.60 23.26 36.60
CA GLU A 46 11.97 23.79 36.68
C GLU A 46 12.50 24.30 35.32
N TRP A 47 11.85 23.99 34.19
CA TRP A 47 12.29 24.46 32.87
C TRP A 47 11.73 25.86 32.49
N SER A 48 10.74 26.40 33.21
CA SER A 48 10.05 27.64 32.80
C SER A 48 10.56 28.96 33.41
N GLY A 49 11.78 29.05 33.96
CA GLY A 49 12.29 30.36 34.40
C GLY A 49 13.70 30.38 34.99
N VAL A 50 14.56 31.18 34.34
CA VAL A 50 15.74 31.90 34.86
C VAL A 50 16.62 31.21 35.92
N LYS A 51 17.87 30.94 35.52
CA LYS A 51 18.99 30.65 36.42
C LYS A 51 19.20 31.78 37.43
N GLU A 52 18.87 31.54 38.69
CA GLU A 52 19.54 32.16 39.82
C GLU A 52 20.05 31.09 40.78
N CYS A 53 21.36 31.14 41.02
CA CYS A 53 22.09 30.27 41.93
C CYS A 53 21.58 30.50 43.36
N ASN A 54 21.04 29.45 44.00
CA ASN A 54 21.04 29.34 45.45
C ASN A 54 21.28 27.89 45.87
N GLU A 55 22.49 27.63 46.32
CA GLU A 55 22.86 26.46 47.10
C GLU A 55 22.17 26.54 48.47
N SER A 56 21.02 25.89 48.65
CA SER A 56 20.54 25.41 49.97
C SER A 56 19.12 24.82 49.94
N THR A 57 18.85 23.86 49.06
CA THR A 57 17.73 22.94 49.25
C THR A 57 18.05 21.61 48.56
N LYS A 58 18.65 20.68 49.30
CA LYS A 58 18.66 19.26 48.92
C LYS A 58 17.22 18.73 49.02
N HIS A 59 16.42 19.01 48.00
CA HIS A 59 15.16 18.30 47.80
C HIS A 59 15.50 16.90 47.30
N SER A 60 15.04 15.88 48.03
CA SER A 60 15.22 14.48 47.68
C SER A 60 14.48 14.17 46.37
N SER A 61 15.17 14.30 45.24
CA SER A 61 14.74 13.68 44.00
C SER A 61 14.67 12.18 44.27
N PHE A 62 13.47 11.65 44.18
CA PHE A 62 13.21 10.25 44.45
C PHE A 62 13.77 9.44 43.27
N ASN A 63 14.76 8.59 43.53
CA ASN A 63 15.41 7.80 42.48
C ASN A 63 14.42 6.77 41.92
N SER A 64 13.93 6.99 40.70
CA SER A 64 12.94 6.13 40.03
C SER A 64 13.39 4.67 39.95
N SER A 65 14.70 4.41 39.83
CA SER A 65 15.25 3.05 39.84
C SER A 65 15.06 2.33 41.17
N GLU A 66 15.25 3.01 42.31
CA GLU A 66 15.11 2.39 43.64
C GLU A 66 13.65 2.03 43.96
N LEU A 67 12.71 2.87 43.50
CA LEU A 67 11.29 2.55 43.57
C LEU A 67 11.00 1.26 42.81
N TRP A 68 11.45 1.18 41.56
CA TRP A 68 11.20 0.03 40.70
C TRP A 68 11.71 -1.25 41.32
N ASP A 69 12.95 -1.24 41.81
CA ASP A 69 13.55 -2.43 42.41
C ASP A 69 12.74 -2.92 43.62
N SER A 70 12.04 -2.02 44.31
CA SER A 70 11.17 -2.32 45.45
C SER A 70 9.76 -2.80 45.05
N ILE A 71 9.15 -2.22 44.01
CA ILE A 71 7.72 -2.45 43.68
C ILE A 71 7.48 -3.34 42.44
N SER A 72 8.51 -3.59 41.62
CA SER A 72 8.38 -4.31 40.35
C SER A 72 7.77 -5.69 40.49
N LYS A 73 8.29 -6.52 41.40
CA LYS A 73 7.77 -7.88 41.63
C LYS A 73 6.29 -7.88 42.07
N PRO A 74 5.88 -7.10 43.09
CA PRO A 74 4.46 -6.94 43.43
C PRO A 74 3.59 -6.45 42.26
N LEU A 75 4.03 -5.46 41.50
CA LEU A 75 3.28 -4.93 40.35
C LEU A 75 3.09 -5.97 39.26
N LEU A 76 4.15 -6.67 38.86
CA LEU A 76 4.08 -7.71 37.84
C LEU A 76 3.14 -8.85 38.23
N ARG A 77 3.03 -9.18 39.52
CA ARG A 77 2.05 -10.14 40.04
C ARG A 77 0.62 -9.66 39.83
N ILE A 78 0.35 -8.36 39.99
CA ILE A 78 -0.99 -7.76 39.83
C ILE A 78 -1.49 -7.82 38.39
N LEU A 79 -0.61 -7.95 37.39
CA LEU A 79 -1.05 -8.20 36.01
C LEU A 79 -1.87 -9.50 35.86
N ASN A 80 -1.79 -10.42 36.83
CA ASN A 80 -2.60 -11.64 36.91
C ASN A 80 -3.69 -11.57 38.00
N ASP A 81 -3.99 -10.38 38.54
CA ASP A 81 -5.06 -10.18 39.50
C ASP A 81 -6.43 -10.49 38.88
N PRO A 82 -7.38 -11.11 39.59
CA PRO A 82 -8.74 -11.30 39.08
C PRO A 82 -9.46 -9.97 38.83
N VAL A 83 -9.08 -8.88 39.50
CA VAL A 83 -9.75 -7.58 39.43
C VAL A 83 -9.19 -6.74 38.28
N GLU A 84 -10.06 -6.37 37.35
CA GLU A 84 -9.75 -5.56 36.18
C GLU A 84 -9.11 -4.21 36.53
N GLU A 85 -9.71 -3.45 37.45
CA GLU A 85 -9.20 -2.14 37.88
C GLU A 85 -7.75 -2.22 38.37
N CYS A 86 -7.36 -3.33 39.02
CA CYS A 86 -5.98 -3.51 39.50
C CYS A 86 -5.01 -3.76 38.34
N ARG A 87 -5.42 -4.56 37.34
CA ARG A 87 -4.59 -4.77 36.13
C ARG A 87 -4.46 -3.48 35.33
N ASP A 88 -5.56 -2.75 35.19
CA ASP A 88 -5.65 -1.48 34.48
C ASP A 88 -4.71 -0.41 35.06
N LEU A 89 -4.81 -0.16 36.37
CA LEU A 89 -3.93 0.79 37.07
C LEU A 89 -2.45 0.36 37.01
N THR A 90 -2.19 -0.94 37.07
CA THR A 90 -0.82 -1.48 36.97
C THR A 90 -0.21 -1.16 35.61
N LEU A 91 -0.95 -1.36 34.52
CA LEU A 91 -0.49 -1.02 33.18
C LEU A 91 -0.25 0.49 33.02
N GLU A 92 -1.08 1.34 33.64
CA GLU A 92 -0.85 2.80 33.63
C GLU A 92 0.44 3.19 34.37
N ILE A 93 0.70 2.57 35.53
CA ILE A 93 1.95 2.77 36.29
C ILE A 93 3.16 2.32 35.45
N LEU A 94 3.11 1.11 34.88
CA LEU A 94 4.18 0.59 34.01
C LEU A 94 4.41 1.51 32.81
N GLN A 95 3.33 2.00 32.19
CA GLN A 95 3.38 2.87 31.04
C GLN A 95 4.06 4.22 31.34
N LEU A 96 3.78 4.83 32.49
CA LEU A 96 4.44 6.05 32.94
C LEU A 96 5.91 5.77 33.27
N PHE A 97 6.17 4.70 34.03
CA PHE A 97 7.52 4.33 34.43
C PHE A 97 8.44 4.12 33.22
N LEU A 98 8.02 3.29 32.25
CA LEU A 98 8.86 2.97 31.10
C LEU A 98 9.03 4.17 30.15
N LYS A 99 8.11 5.14 30.14
CA LYS A 99 8.26 6.38 29.37
C LYS A 99 9.38 7.26 29.92
N ASP A 100 9.52 7.33 31.24
CA ASP A 100 10.48 8.24 31.88
C ASP A 100 11.84 7.59 32.15
N SER A 101 11.87 6.30 32.48
CA SER A 101 13.10 5.58 32.85
C SER A 101 13.97 5.23 31.65
N PRO A 102 15.32 5.32 31.71
CA PRO A 102 16.17 4.89 30.60
C PRO A 102 15.93 3.40 30.26
N PRO A 103 16.10 2.97 28.98
CA PRO A 103 15.90 1.57 28.61
C PRO A 103 16.88 0.64 29.36
N ASP A 104 16.36 -0.38 30.01
CA ASP A 104 17.14 -1.40 30.73
C ASP A 104 16.38 -2.74 30.73
N ASP A 105 17.05 -3.84 30.36
CA ASP A 105 16.47 -5.18 30.30
C ASP A 105 15.78 -5.60 31.60
N LYS A 106 16.27 -5.13 32.77
CA LYS A 106 15.67 -5.44 34.08
C LYS A 106 14.20 -5.00 34.21
N TYR A 107 13.76 -4.06 33.37
CA TYR A 107 12.39 -3.56 33.37
C TYR A 107 11.44 -4.43 32.54
N ILE A 108 11.97 -5.16 31.56
CA ILE A 108 11.17 -5.86 30.55
C ILE A 108 11.28 -7.39 30.63
N ASN A 109 12.34 -7.93 31.23
CA ASN A 109 12.65 -9.36 31.27
C ASN A 109 11.57 -10.26 31.87
N TYR A 110 10.92 -9.82 32.95
CA TYR A 110 9.77 -10.52 33.54
C TYR A 110 8.43 -10.03 33.00
N LEU A 111 8.38 -8.81 32.45
CA LEU A 111 7.16 -8.23 31.90
C LEU A 111 6.75 -8.92 30.60
N PHE A 112 7.67 -9.13 29.66
CA PHE A 112 7.37 -9.75 28.36
C PHE A 112 6.74 -11.13 28.47
N PRO A 113 7.29 -12.08 29.26
CA PRO A 113 6.67 -13.40 29.41
C PRO A 113 5.25 -13.33 29.98
N ILE A 114 4.98 -12.38 30.88
CA ILE A 114 3.64 -12.15 31.44
C ILE A 114 2.70 -11.61 30.36
N LEU A 115 3.11 -10.59 29.60
CA LEU A 115 2.31 -10.04 28.51
C LEU A 115 2.08 -11.08 27.40
N ASN A 116 3.08 -11.87 27.04
CA ASN A 116 2.97 -12.94 26.05
C ASN A 116 1.99 -14.02 26.50
N ARG A 117 2.07 -14.47 27.76
CA ARG A 117 1.07 -15.41 28.29
C ARG A 117 -0.35 -14.85 28.17
N ARG A 118 -0.56 -13.57 28.47
CA ARG A 118 -1.89 -12.95 28.52
C ARG A 118 -2.48 -12.61 27.14
N LEU A 119 -1.64 -12.18 26.19
CA LEU A 119 -2.07 -11.69 24.87
C LEU A 119 -1.63 -12.57 23.70
N GLY A 120 -0.49 -13.25 23.83
CA GLY A 120 0.08 -14.11 22.80
C GLY A 120 -0.38 -15.56 22.87
N SER A 121 -1.13 -15.96 23.91
CA SER A 121 -1.78 -17.27 23.94
C SER A 121 -2.92 -17.36 22.92
N SER A 122 -3.20 -18.56 22.42
CA SER A 122 -4.40 -18.84 21.61
C SER A 122 -5.70 -18.70 22.41
N GLU A 123 -5.62 -18.89 23.72
CA GLU A 123 -6.74 -18.68 24.64
C GLU A 123 -6.79 -17.22 25.09
N GLN A 124 -7.97 -16.61 25.07
CA GLN A 124 -8.15 -15.23 25.53
C GLN A 124 -8.12 -15.17 27.07
N ILE A 125 -6.93 -14.99 27.63
CA ILE A 125 -6.73 -14.87 29.09
C ILE A 125 -7.17 -13.49 29.59
N GLU A 126 -6.87 -12.40 28.87
CA GLU A 126 -7.36 -11.06 29.23
C GLU A 126 -8.71 -10.77 28.56
N THR A 127 -9.77 -10.76 29.35
CA THR A 127 -11.14 -10.55 28.87
C THR A 127 -11.47 -9.08 28.64
N SER A 128 -10.89 -8.16 29.40
CA SER A 128 -11.16 -6.72 29.27
C SER A 128 -10.48 -6.12 28.03
N GLU A 129 -11.27 -5.52 27.15
CA GLU A 129 -10.75 -4.83 25.97
C GLU A 129 -9.92 -3.59 26.32
N GLU A 130 -10.24 -2.89 27.42
CA GLU A 130 -9.49 -1.74 27.90
C GLU A 130 -8.09 -2.16 28.38
N VAL A 131 -8.01 -3.25 29.15
CA VAL A 131 -6.74 -3.79 29.65
C VAL A 131 -5.90 -4.37 28.51
N ARG A 132 -6.51 -5.06 27.54
CA ARG A 132 -5.80 -5.51 26.33
C ARG A 132 -5.25 -4.33 25.53
N LEU A 133 -6.03 -3.27 25.35
CA LEU A 133 -5.60 -2.06 24.66
C LEU A 133 -4.41 -1.40 25.38
N LYS A 134 -4.49 -1.19 26.70
CA LYS A 134 -3.37 -0.63 27.48
C LYS A 134 -2.12 -1.50 27.39
N SER A 135 -2.28 -2.82 27.34
CA SER A 135 -1.15 -3.75 27.18
C SER A 135 -0.48 -3.61 25.80
N VAL A 136 -1.26 -3.44 24.72
CA VAL A 136 -0.70 -3.18 23.38
C VAL A 136 -0.02 -1.82 23.29
N LEU A 137 -0.56 -0.78 23.93
CA LEU A 137 0.08 0.54 24.02
C LEU A 137 1.41 0.50 24.80
N LEU A 138 1.46 -0.33 25.85
CA LEU A 138 2.69 -0.60 26.59
C LEU A 138 3.73 -1.27 25.69
N ILE A 139 3.35 -2.32 24.95
CA ILE A 139 4.21 -2.97 23.95
C ILE A 139 4.72 -1.97 22.91
N LYS A 140 3.84 -1.11 22.37
CA LYS A 140 4.23 -0.07 21.41
C LYS A 140 5.30 0.87 21.98
N THR A 141 5.14 1.28 23.24
CA THR A 141 6.12 2.13 23.95
C THR A 141 7.46 1.41 24.09
N ILE A 142 7.42 0.12 24.44
CA ILE A 142 8.63 -0.69 24.58
C ILE A 142 9.35 -0.81 23.22
N ILE A 143 8.64 -1.14 22.14
CA ILE A 143 9.22 -1.22 20.77
C ILE A 143 9.94 0.09 20.40
N ASN A 144 9.33 1.23 20.71
CA ASN A 144 9.90 2.54 20.37
C ASN A 144 11.20 2.87 21.12
N LYS A 145 11.40 2.29 22.31
CA LYS A 145 12.40 2.76 23.26
C LYS A 145 13.53 1.77 23.54
N TYR A 146 13.26 0.47 23.43
CA TYR A 146 14.19 -0.58 23.84
C TYR A 146 15.07 -1.08 22.70
N GLU A 147 14.72 -0.81 21.44
CA GLU A 147 15.54 -1.13 20.26
C GLU A 147 16.16 -2.55 20.34
N GLU A 148 17.49 -2.68 20.23
CA GLU A 148 18.23 -3.94 20.23
C GLU A 148 18.06 -4.79 21.51
N LEU A 149 17.65 -4.20 22.65
CA LEU A 149 17.32 -4.96 23.87
C LEU A 149 16.14 -5.92 23.65
N LEU A 150 15.35 -5.71 22.61
CA LEU A 150 14.23 -6.59 22.25
C LEU A 150 14.65 -7.87 21.55
N SER A 151 15.92 -8.05 21.23
CA SER A 151 16.40 -9.20 20.46
C SER A 151 16.02 -10.54 21.08
N THR A 152 16.01 -10.66 22.40
CA THR A 152 15.65 -11.88 23.14
C THR A 152 14.14 -12.09 23.28
N TYR A 153 13.33 -11.08 22.98
CA TYR A 153 11.87 -11.09 23.15
C TYR A 153 11.12 -11.11 21.81
N VAL A 154 11.82 -11.31 20.68
CA VAL A 154 11.23 -11.25 19.34
C VAL A 154 10.09 -12.26 19.15
N ASP A 155 10.23 -13.49 19.67
CA ASP A 155 9.19 -14.51 19.52
C ASP A 155 7.95 -14.19 20.37
N ASP A 156 8.15 -13.73 21.61
CA ASP A 156 7.08 -13.25 22.50
C ASP A 156 6.34 -12.06 21.87
N LEU A 157 7.09 -11.07 21.37
CA LEU A 157 6.55 -9.90 20.69
C LEU A 157 5.74 -10.29 19.45
N THR A 158 6.27 -11.22 18.65
CA THR A 158 5.62 -11.71 17.44
C THR A 158 4.31 -12.40 17.77
N SER A 159 4.31 -13.27 18.78
CA SER A 159 3.12 -13.99 19.25
C SER A 159 2.02 -13.03 19.72
N ILE A 160 2.38 -12.03 20.54
CA ILE A 160 1.45 -10.98 21.00
C ILE A 160 0.83 -10.26 19.80
N LEU A 161 1.67 -9.72 18.90
CA LEU A 161 1.21 -8.88 17.79
C LEU A 161 0.38 -9.66 16.76
N ILE A 162 0.66 -10.95 16.55
CA ILE A 162 -0.16 -11.83 15.70
C ILE A 162 -1.58 -11.94 16.26
N ASN A 163 -1.72 -12.17 17.57
CA ASN A 163 -3.04 -12.35 18.18
C ASN A 163 -3.79 -11.03 18.31
N THR A 164 -3.12 -9.95 18.70
CA THR A 164 -3.77 -8.63 18.83
C THR A 164 -4.12 -8.02 17.47
N ALA A 165 -3.44 -8.37 16.38
CA ALA A 165 -3.87 -7.98 15.03
C ALA A 165 -5.22 -8.59 14.63
N LYS A 166 -5.59 -9.73 15.25
CA LYS A 166 -6.86 -10.43 15.03
C LYS A 166 -7.92 -10.08 16.09
N ASP A 167 -7.62 -9.22 17.07
CA ASP A 167 -8.53 -8.88 18.18
C ASP A 167 -9.90 -8.43 17.68
N ASN A 168 -10.96 -8.69 18.45
CA ASN A 168 -12.32 -8.28 18.10
C ASN A 168 -12.52 -6.77 18.22
N TYR A 169 -11.73 -6.08 19.05
CA TYR A 169 -11.85 -4.65 19.26
C TYR A 169 -11.06 -3.86 18.20
N PRO A 170 -11.72 -3.00 17.38
CA PRO A 170 -11.08 -2.31 16.26
C PRO A 170 -9.87 -1.44 16.63
N ILE A 171 -9.88 -0.84 17.83
CA ILE A 171 -8.77 0.01 18.28
C ILE A 171 -7.51 -0.83 18.53
N ILE A 172 -7.66 -2.02 19.12
CA ILE A 172 -6.54 -2.94 19.34
C ILE A 172 -5.94 -3.39 18.01
N LYS A 173 -6.76 -3.75 17.02
CA LYS A 173 -6.27 -4.08 15.68
C LYS A 173 -5.40 -2.95 15.10
N LYS A 174 -5.85 -1.69 15.25
CA LYS A 174 -5.13 -0.52 14.77
C LYS A 174 -3.79 -0.34 15.49
N GLU A 175 -3.78 -0.34 16.82
CA GLU A 175 -2.55 -0.19 17.60
C GLU A 175 -1.57 -1.35 17.41
N SER A 176 -2.08 -2.57 17.19
CA SER A 176 -1.28 -3.74 16.84
C SER A 176 -0.65 -3.58 15.46
N CYS A 177 -1.43 -3.14 14.46
CA CYS A 177 -0.93 -2.88 13.11
C CYS A 177 0.15 -1.78 13.11
N GLU A 178 -0.02 -0.70 13.87
CA GLU A 178 0.99 0.36 14.03
C GLU A 178 2.24 -0.14 14.77
N SER A 179 2.07 -0.99 15.79
CA SER A 179 3.18 -1.63 16.51
C SER A 179 4.00 -2.55 15.60
N ILE A 180 3.35 -3.31 14.70
CA ILE A 180 4.03 -4.14 13.69
C ILE A 180 4.86 -3.26 12.74
N GLN A 181 4.33 -2.12 12.30
CA GLN A 181 5.08 -1.19 11.44
C GLN A 181 6.30 -0.61 12.15
N MET A 182 6.19 -0.30 13.44
CA MET A 182 7.34 0.15 14.25
C MET A 182 8.36 -0.98 14.42
N PHE A 183 7.93 -2.19 14.75
CA PHE A 183 8.82 -3.34 14.89
C PHE A 183 9.63 -3.59 13.60
N ALA A 184 8.97 -3.49 12.44
CA ALA A 184 9.62 -3.63 11.13
C ALA A 184 10.75 -2.61 10.88
N LYS A 185 10.56 -1.37 11.35
CA LYS A 185 11.50 -0.25 11.18
C LYS A 185 12.63 -0.27 12.21
N CYS A 186 12.31 -0.54 13.47
CA CYS A 186 13.27 -0.50 14.56
C CYS A 186 14.22 -1.71 14.55
N LEU A 187 13.74 -2.89 14.17
CA LEU A 187 14.49 -4.16 14.26
C LEU A 187 14.49 -4.90 12.92
N THR A 188 14.76 -4.19 11.83
CA THR A 188 14.62 -4.71 10.45
C THR A 188 15.29 -6.08 10.24
N ARG A 189 16.49 -6.30 10.78
CA ARG A 189 17.20 -7.59 10.62
C ARG A 189 16.44 -8.75 11.26
N LEU A 190 15.93 -8.57 12.47
CA LEU A 190 15.20 -9.63 13.19
C LEU A 190 13.78 -9.77 12.64
N PHE A 191 13.15 -8.65 12.30
CA PHE A 191 11.84 -8.61 11.67
C PHE A 191 11.80 -9.40 10.36
N TYR A 192 12.87 -9.36 9.55
CA TYR A 192 12.95 -10.10 8.29
C TYR A 192 12.54 -11.57 8.45
N TYR A 193 13.03 -12.24 9.50
CA TYR A 193 12.74 -13.66 9.78
C TYR A 193 11.32 -13.91 10.30
N GLN A 194 10.66 -12.89 10.85
CA GLN A 194 9.30 -12.98 11.38
C GLN A 194 8.23 -12.46 10.40
N SER A 195 8.63 -11.72 9.37
CA SER A 195 7.75 -10.99 8.45
C SER A 195 6.57 -11.81 7.90
N LYS A 196 6.84 -13.06 7.47
CA LYS A 196 5.82 -13.99 6.95
C LYS A 196 4.70 -14.29 7.96
N ASN A 197 5.01 -14.32 9.25
CA ASN A 197 4.05 -14.67 10.29
C ASN A 197 2.95 -13.61 10.44
N PHE A 198 3.20 -12.36 10.03
CA PHE A 198 2.26 -11.25 10.13
C PHE A 198 1.33 -11.11 8.92
N VAL A 199 1.65 -11.71 7.77
CA VAL A 199 0.88 -11.51 6.52
C VAL A 199 -0.59 -11.91 6.71
N LYS A 200 -0.86 -13.17 7.05
CA LYS A 200 -2.25 -13.66 7.22
C LYS A 200 -3.02 -12.95 8.34
N PRO A 201 -2.45 -12.76 9.55
CA PRO A 201 -3.12 -12.02 10.63
C PRO A 201 -3.48 -10.57 10.29
N VAL A 202 -2.74 -9.92 9.39
CA VAL A 202 -3.07 -8.55 8.95
C VAL A 202 -4.05 -8.56 7.77
N LEU A 203 -3.93 -9.51 6.84
CA LEU A 203 -4.82 -9.60 5.67
C LEU A 203 -6.29 -9.79 6.05
N VAL A 204 -6.61 -10.49 7.14
CA VAL A 204 -8.01 -10.62 7.59
C VAL A 204 -8.68 -9.27 7.87
N ASN A 205 -7.90 -8.24 8.17
CA ASN A 205 -8.41 -6.89 8.43
C ASN A 205 -8.71 -6.10 7.15
N PHE A 206 -8.35 -6.62 5.96
CA PHE A 206 -8.64 -5.95 4.70
C PHE A 206 -10.15 -5.83 4.47
N SER A 207 -10.95 -6.80 4.92
CA SER A 207 -12.42 -6.80 4.74
C SER A 207 -13.18 -6.29 5.97
N HIS A 208 -12.49 -5.62 6.90
CA HIS A 208 -13.11 -5.09 8.11
C HIS A 208 -14.13 -3.99 7.81
N GLN A 209 -15.24 -3.90 8.57
CA GLN A 209 -16.31 -2.92 8.36
C GLN A 209 -15.83 -1.44 8.40
N HIS A 210 -14.90 -1.13 9.31
CA HIS A 210 -14.36 0.22 9.46
C HIS A 210 -13.16 0.47 8.54
N TYR A 211 -13.28 1.47 7.65
CA TYR A 211 -12.25 1.83 6.68
C TYR A 211 -10.90 2.18 7.31
N ARG A 212 -10.89 2.74 8.54
CA ARG A 212 -9.64 3.06 9.27
C ARG A 212 -8.81 1.81 9.58
N VAL A 213 -9.48 0.70 9.90
CA VAL A 213 -8.83 -0.61 10.13
C VAL A 213 -8.31 -1.19 8.81
N ARG A 214 -9.10 -1.10 7.74
CA ARG A 214 -8.64 -1.54 6.41
C ARG A 214 -7.42 -0.75 5.93
N SER A 215 -7.45 0.57 6.06
CA SER A 215 -6.36 1.46 5.64
C SER A 215 -5.07 1.20 6.42
N VAL A 216 -5.13 1.06 7.75
CA VAL A 216 -3.93 0.73 8.54
C VAL A 216 -3.41 -0.66 8.21
N ALA A 217 -4.28 -1.65 7.94
CA ALA A 217 -3.88 -2.99 7.53
C ALA A 217 -3.13 -2.98 6.17
N VAL A 218 -3.63 -2.22 5.18
CA VAL A 218 -2.94 -2.03 3.89
C VAL A 218 -1.55 -1.45 4.10
N LYS A 219 -1.43 -0.38 4.92
CA LYS A 219 -0.13 0.22 5.25
C LYS A 219 0.79 -0.76 5.97
N THR A 220 0.26 -1.54 6.91
CA THR A 220 1.04 -2.55 7.63
C THR A 220 1.56 -3.65 6.71
N ILE A 221 0.77 -4.14 5.75
CA ILE A 221 1.28 -5.05 4.71
C ILE A 221 2.39 -4.36 3.91
N GLY A 222 2.22 -3.09 3.55
CA GLY A 222 3.28 -2.29 2.92
C GLY A 222 4.61 -2.38 3.65
N GLU A 223 4.61 -2.12 4.96
CA GLU A 223 5.82 -2.14 5.80
C GLU A 223 6.34 -3.57 6.05
N ILE A 224 5.46 -4.57 6.21
CA ILE A 224 5.85 -5.99 6.35
C ILE A 224 6.71 -6.42 5.16
N ILE A 225 6.30 -6.07 3.94
CA ILE A 225 7.03 -6.43 2.72
C ILE A 225 8.28 -5.55 2.56
N GLN A 226 8.18 -4.25 2.85
CA GLN A 226 9.28 -3.29 2.69
C GLN A 226 10.52 -3.67 3.53
N PHE A 227 10.31 -4.26 4.70
CA PHE A 227 11.36 -4.66 5.64
C PHE A 227 11.48 -6.18 5.83
N GLY A 228 10.68 -6.96 5.11
CA GLY A 228 10.62 -8.43 5.20
C GLY A 228 11.14 -9.14 3.96
N ASP A 229 10.70 -10.39 3.77
CA ASP A 229 10.98 -11.14 2.55
C ASP A 229 10.14 -10.59 1.37
N GLY A 230 10.81 -9.98 0.39
CA GLY A 230 10.18 -9.43 -0.81
C GLY A 230 9.39 -10.45 -1.64
N LYS A 231 9.65 -11.76 -1.50
CA LYS A 231 8.87 -12.81 -2.17
C LYS A 231 7.40 -12.83 -1.75
N LEU A 232 7.09 -12.29 -0.59
CA LEU A 232 5.73 -12.19 -0.07
C LEU A 232 4.85 -11.23 -0.90
N VAL A 233 5.42 -10.41 -1.80
CA VAL A 233 4.65 -9.62 -2.79
C VAL A 233 3.67 -10.50 -3.55
N GLU A 234 4.08 -11.72 -3.92
CA GLU A 234 3.24 -12.66 -4.67
C GLU A 234 1.95 -13.05 -3.90
N GLU A 235 2.04 -13.17 -2.57
CA GLU A 235 0.91 -13.53 -1.70
C GLU A 235 -0.05 -12.34 -1.47
N VAL A 236 0.48 -11.10 -1.47
CA VAL A 236 -0.31 -9.92 -1.09
C VAL A 236 -0.79 -9.07 -2.27
N ALA A 237 -0.27 -9.28 -3.48
CA ALA A 237 -0.60 -8.47 -4.65
C ALA A 237 -2.10 -8.50 -4.98
N GLN A 238 -2.72 -9.68 -5.03
CA GLN A 238 -4.15 -9.81 -5.31
C GLN A 238 -5.03 -9.20 -4.20
N PRO A 239 -4.83 -9.50 -2.89
CA PRO A 239 -5.56 -8.83 -1.82
C PRO A 239 -5.45 -7.30 -1.86
N LEU A 240 -4.30 -6.75 -2.26
CA LEU A 240 -4.13 -5.31 -2.45
C LEU A 240 -4.88 -4.79 -3.67
N ALA A 241 -4.88 -5.52 -4.79
CA ALA A 241 -5.64 -5.16 -5.98
C ALA A 241 -7.14 -5.06 -5.69
N GLU A 242 -7.69 -5.99 -4.90
CA GLU A 242 -9.09 -5.93 -4.46
C GLU A 242 -9.40 -4.66 -3.64
N ARG A 243 -8.43 -4.12 -2.90
CA ARG A 243 -8.60 -2.86 -2.15
C ARG A 243 -8.57 -1.61 -3.03
N LEU A 244 -8.23 -1.69 -4.31
CA LEU A 244 -8.43 -0.61 -5.27
C LEU A 244 -9.92 -0.40 -5.62
N PHE A 245 -10.79 -1.35 -5.27
CA PHE A 245 -12.24 -1.23 -5.41
C PHE A 245 -12.94 -0.86 -4.09
N ASP A 246 -12.18 -0.46 -3.06
CA ASP A 246 -12.76 -0.05 -1.78
C ASP A 246 -13.62 1.21 -1.95
N GLN A 247 -14.79 1.22 -1.32
CA GLN A 247 -15.72 2.35 -1.35
C GLN A 247 -15.12 3.63 -0.73
N ASN A 248 -14.13 3.48 0.18
CA ASN A 248 -13.47 4.61 0.81
C ASN A 248 -12.11 4.91 0.13
N GLY A 249 -11.99 6.12 -0.43
CA GLY A 249 -10.78 6.57 -1.09
C GLY A 249 -9.51 6.55 -0.22
N ILE A 250 -9.61 6.63 1.12
CA ILE A 250 -8.43 6.55 2.01
C ILE A 250 -7.79 5.15 1.95
N VAL A 251 -8.59 4.10 1.75
CA VAL A 251 -8.07 2.74 1.59
C VAL A 251 -7.41 2.59 0.22
N ARG A 252 -8.06 3.05 -0.85
CA ARG A 252 -7.49 3.04 -2.20
C ARG A 252 -6.17 3.80 -2.28
N LYS A 253 -6.14 5.02 -1.71
CA LYS A 253 -4.92 5.84 -1.60
C LYS A 253 -3.79 5.12 -0.86
N ALA A 254 -4.11 4.39 0.21
CA ALA A 254 -3.10 3.61 0.93
C ALA A 254 -2.46 2.53 0.04
N VAL A 255 -3.23 1.86 -0.83
CA VAL A 255 -2.68 0.89 -1.80
C VAL A 255 -1.73 1.58 -2.78
N ILE A 256 -2.13 2.74 -3.32
CA ILE A 256 -1.31 3.55 -4.24
C ILE A 256 0.02 3.96 -3.58
N GLU A 257 -0.01 4.42 -2.33
CA GLU A 257 1.17 4.83 -1.58
C GLU A 257 2.10 3.65 -1.27
N VAL A 258 1.55 2.49 -0.91
CA VAL A 258 2.32 1.26 -0.70
C VAL A 258 3.00 0.81 -1.99
N ALA A 259 2.26 0.73 -3.09
CA ALA A 259 2.80 0.33 -4.40
C ALA A 259 3.91 1.28 -4.87
N GLY A 260 3.70 2.60 -4.74
CA GLY A 260 4.72 3.60 -5.05
C GLY A 260 5.96 3.47 -4.17
N SER A 261 5.80 3.26 -2.86
CA SER A 261 6.94 3.02 -1.96
C SER A 261 7.74 1.79 -2.38
N TRP A 262 7.07 0.69 -2.72
CA TRP A 262 7.77 -0.51 -3.17
C TRP A 262 8.52 -0.30 -4.49
N LEU A 263 7.91 0.39 -5.47
CA LEU A 263 8.58 0.70 -6.75
C LEU A 263 9.81 1.62 -6.59
N LEU A 264 9.86 2.42 -5.51
CA LEU A 264 10.98 3.30 -5.21
C LEU A 264 12.04 2.65 -4.32
N LYS A 265 11.63 1.84 -3.32
CA LYS A 265 12.47 1.49 -2.17
C LYS A 265 12.55 0.01 -1.85
N LEU A 266 11.69 -0.86 -2.41
CA LEU A 266 11.74 -2.29 -2.09
C LEU A 266 13.06 -2.90 -2.60
N ARG A 267 13.67 -3.77 -1.80
CA ARG A 267 14.86 -4.52 -2.23
C ARG A 267 14.48 -5.45 -3.37
N ASP A 268 15.27 -5.47 -4.44
CA ASP A 268 15.00 -6.28 -5.64
C ASP A 268 13.63 -5.97 -6.31
N ARG A 269 13.19 -4.71 -6.24
CA ARG A 269 11.89 -4.29 -6.78
C ARG A 269 11.70 -4.54 -8.28
N TYR A 270 12.77 -4.62 -9.06
CA TYR A 270 12.70 -4.82 -10.52
C TYR A 270 12.07 -6.19 -10.84
N SER A 271 12.38 -7.22 -10.03
CA SER A 271 11.80 -8.56 -10.15
C SER A 271 10.27 -8.57 -9.96
N TRP A 272 9.75 -7.62 -9.18
CA TRP A 272 8.34 -7.54 -8.76
C TRP A 272 7.51 -6.49 -9.50
N TRP A 273 8.09 -5.75 -10.46
CA TRP A 273 7.38 -4.71 -11.20
C TRP A 273 6.04 -5.17 -11.80
N HIS A 274 6.01 -6.35 -12.42
CA HIS A 274 4.80 -6.94 -12.98
C HIS A 274 3.71 -7.27 -11.94
N ARG A 275 3.98 -7.22 -10.64
CA ARG A 275 2.94 -7.33 -9.59
C ARG A 275 2.57 -5.96 -9.02
N ILE A 276 3.51 -5.02 -8.98
CA ILE A 276 3.35 -3.75 -8.28
C ILE A 276 2.84 -2.63 -9.21
N ILE A 277 3.28 -2.61 -10.48
CA ILE A 277 2.90 -1.58 -11.45
C ILE A 277 1.37 -1.48 -11.62
N PRO A 278 0.62 -2.58 -11.81
CA PRO A 278 -0.85 -2.50 -11.92
C PRO A 278 -1.50 -1.83 -10.71
N LEU A 279 -0.97 -2.06 -9.50
CA LEU A 279 -1.48 -1.46 -8.27
C LEU A 279 -1.35 0.06 -8.30
N LEU A 280 -0.20 0.59 -8.75
CA LEU A 280 0.03 2.02 -8.84
C LEU A 280 -0.76 2.66 -10.00
N LEU A 281 -0.65 2.09 -11.22
CA LEU A 281 -1.17 2.71 -12.44
C LEU A 281 -2.70 2.70 -12.53
N THR A 282 -3.37 1.78 -11.84
CA THR A 282 -4.84 1.82 -11.72
C THR A 282 -5.31 3.11 -11.03
N GLY A 283 -4.49 3.66 -10.12
CA GLY A 283 -4.78 4.93 -9.44
C GLY A 283 -4.86 6.14 -10.36
N LEU A 284 -4.29 6.09 -11.57
CA LEU A 284 -4.38 7.18 -12.57
C LEU A 284 -5.82 7.43 -13.03
N HIS A 285 -6.70 6.44 -12.87
CA HIS A 285 -8.12 6.51 -13.23
C HIS A 285 -9.03 6.44 -12.01
N ASP A 286 -8.52 6.72 -10.80
CA ASP A 286 -9.37 6.81 -9.61
C ASP A 286 -10.41 7.92 -9.77
N GLU A 287 -11.58 7.76 -9.15
CA GLU A 287 -12.66 8.75 -9.15
C GLU A 287 -12.23 10.05 -8.45
N LEU A 288 -11.40 9.94 -7.40
CA LEU A 288 -10.88 11.07 -6.64
C LEU A 288 -9.62 11.63 -7.29
N GLU A 289 -9.65 12.93 -7.61
CA GLU A 289 -8.52 13.63 -8.23
C GLU A 289 -7.24 13.55 -7.42
N GLU A 290 -7.34 13.65 -6.09
CA GLU A 290 -6.19 13.55 -5.19
C GLU A 290 -5.43 12.22 -5.37
N ILE A 291 -6.16 11.12 -5.60
CA ILE A 291 -5.56 9.80 -5.80
C ILE A 291 -4.91 9.71 -7.19
N ARG A 292 -5.55 10.27 -8.23
CA ARG A 292 -4.96 10.36 -9.57
C ARG A 292 -3.65 11.13 -9.55
N MET A 293 -3.64 12.30 -8.92
CA MET A 293 -2.46 13.14 -8.79
C MET A 293 -1.36 12.45 -7.99
N ARG A 294 -1.71 11.76 -6.89
CA ARG A 294 -0.74 11.01 -6.10
C ARG A 294 -0.12 9.84 -6.87
N SER A 295 -0.91 9.10 -7.63
CA SER A 295 -0.42 8.02 -8.49
C SER A 295 0.51 8.54 -9.58
N ALA A 296 0.13 9.63 -10.27
CA ALA A 296 0.93 10.26 -11.31
C ALA A 296 2.28 10.77 -10.78
N GLU A 297 2.28 11.41 -9.60
CA GLU A 297 3.51 11.91 -8.99
C GLU A 297 4.46 10.77 -8.58
N LEU A 298 3.94 9.72 -7.92
CA LEU A 298 4.74 8.56 -7.55
C LEU A 298 5.31 7.86 -8.79
N TRP A 299 4.50 7.70 -9.85
CA TRP A 299 4.95 7.07 -11.08
C TRP A 299 6.04 7.88 -11.78
N LYS A 300 5.90 9.21 -11.85
CA LYS A 300 6.93 10.10 -12.35
C LYS A 300 8.25 9.93 -11.59
N GLN A 301 8.19 9.89 -10.25
CA GLN A 301 9.37 9.67 -9.40
C GLN A 301 10.03 8.31 -9.67
N VAL A 302 9.24 7.25 -9.83
CA VAL A 302 9.75 5.90 -10.15
C VAL A 302 10.56 5.91 -11.44
N GLY A 303 10.04 6.54 -12.50
CA GLY A 303 10.77 6.65 -13.76
C GLY A 303 12.05 7.48 -13.65
N LEU A 304 12.01 8.62 -12.95
CA LEU A 304 13.20 9.44 -12.72
C LEU A 304 14.28 8.69 -11.92
N GLN A 305 13.88 7.92 -10.89
CA GLN A 305 14.80 7.11 -10.12
C GLN A 305 15.43 6.01 -10.98
N TYR A 306 14.64 5.33 -11.82
CA TYR A 306 15.17 4.30 -12.72
C TYR A 306 16.21 4.87 -13.69
N MET A 307 15.96 6.04 -14.29
CA MET A 307 16.93 6.70 -15.16
C MET A 307 18.24 6.99 -14.43
N LYS A 308 18.15 7.51 -13.20
CA LYS A 308 19.34 7.80 -12.37
C LYS A 308 20.13 6.54 -12.02
N GLU A 309 19.45 5.45 -11.66
CA GLU A 309 20.12 4.20 -11.27
C GLU A 309 20.77 3.44 -12.42
N ASN A 310 20.32 3.69 -13.66
CA ASN A 310 20.75 2.97 -14.85
C ASN A 310 21.44 3.89 -15.87
N GLU A 311 21.93 5.06 -15.46
CA GLU A 311 22.59 6.03 -16.35
C GLU A 311 23.86 5.49 -17.01
N THR A 312 24.48 4.47 -16.41
CA THR A 312 25.67 3.80 -16.96
C THR A 312 25.32 2.66 -17.91
N ASP A 313 24.04 2.26 -18.03
CA ASP A 313 23.61 1.26 -19.01
C ASP A 313 23.68 1.87 -20.42
N GLU A 314 24.48 1.27 -21.30
CA GLU A 314 24.74 1.80 -22.64
C GLU A 314 23.45 1.99 -23.46
N LYS A 315 22.48 1.08 -23.35
CA LYS A 315 21.22 1.15 -24.11
C LYS A 315 20.33 2.28 -23.60
N LEU A 316 20.25 2.45 -22.28
CA LEU A 316 19.47 3.54 -21.71
C LEU A 316 20.13 4.89 -21.98
N LYS A 317 21.47 4.96 -21.89
CA LYS A 317 22.24 6.16 -22.20
C LYS A 317 22.03 6.60 -23.65
N ASP A 318 22.11 5.68 -24.61
CA ASP A 318 21.81 5.96 -26.01
C ASP A 318 20.39 6.53 -26.18
N LYS A 319 19.38 5.90 -25.54
CA LYS A 319 18.00 6.42 -25.53
C LYS A 319 17.87 7.81 -24.88
N MET A 320 18.72 8.15 -23.91
CA MET A 320 18.74 9.46 -23.25
C MET A 320 19.41 10.52 -24.14
N ASP A 321 20.54 10.19 -24.75
CA ASP A 321 21.32 11.09 -25.61
C ASP A 321 20.54 11.46 -26.89
N PHE A 322 19.71 10.55 -27.40
CA PHE A 322 18.85 10.75 -28.58
C PHE A 322 17.36 10.95 -28.24
N LEU A 323 17.04 11.33 -26.99
CA LEU A 323 15.66 11.50 -26.57
C LEU A 323 14.99 12.69 -27.29
N THR A 324 14.06 12.39 -28.19
CA THR A 324 13.20 13.43 -28.79
C THR A 324 12.07 13.76 -27.82
N GLU A 325 12.08 14.96 -27.23
CA GLU A 325 11.04 15.38 -26.27
C GLU A 325 9.70 15.65 -26.96
N ASN A 326 9.72 16.38 -28.08
CA ASN A 326 8.53 16.76 -28.85
C ASN A 326 8.38 15.90 -30.09
N LEU A 327 7.41 14.98 -30.06
CA LEU A 327 7.00 14.19 -31.21
C LEU A 327 5.93 14.95 -32.00
N PRO A 328 6.11 15.20 -33.32
CA PRO A 328 5.11 15.88 -34.15
C PRO A 328 3.75 15.16 -34.18
N HIS A 329 3.77 13.83 -34.13
CA HIS A 329 2.58 12.99 -34.11
C HIS A 329 2.52 12.20 -32.79
N TYR A 330 1.92 12.79 -31.77
CA TYR A 330 1.69 12.16 -30.47
C TYR A 330 0.28 12.50 -29.96
N PRO A 331 -0.37 11.62 -29.18
CA PRO A 331 -1.67 11.94 -28.60
C PRO A 331 -1.61 13.21 -27.74
N LYS A 332 -2.70 13.97 -27.64
CA LYS A 332 -2.78 15.21 -26.85
C LYS A 332 -2.86 14.94 -25.34
N VAL A 333 -1.87 14.24 -24.81
CA VAL A 333 -1.71 13.85 -23.41
C VAL A 333 -0.26 14.05 -22.98
N MET A 334 -0.03 14.13 -21.67
CA MET A 334 1.33 14.23 -21.15
C MET A 334 2.08 12.92 -21.42
N ARG A 335 3.19 13.03 -22.16
CA ARG A 335 4.08 11.90 -22.43
C ARG A 335 4.83 11.48 -21.15
N PRO A 336 4.78 10.20 -20.74
CA PRO A 336 5.56 9.72 -19.59
C PRO A 336 7.07 9.86 -19.81
N ASN A 337 7.83 10.08 -18.73
CA ASN A 337 9.29 10.17 -18.82
C ASN A 337 9.90 8.84 -19.31
N LEU A 338 11.13 8.91 -19.84
CA LEU A 338 11.80 7.75 -20.45
C LEU A 338 11.92 6.55 -19.50
N GLY A 339 12.15 6.78 -18.21
CA GLY A 339 12.21 5.71 -17.22
C GLY A 339 10.88 4.99 -17.06
N CYS A 340 9.76 5.73 -16.95
CA CYS A 340 8.42 5.15 -16.90
C CYS A 340 8.13 4.26 -18.12
N ARG A 341 8.48 4.75 -19.31
CA ARG A 341 8.32 4.00 -20.57
C ARG A 341 9.16 2.74 -20.56
N THR A 342 10.44 2.85 -20.24
CA THR A 342 11.38 1.71 -20.20
C THR A 342 10.93 0.63 -19.22
N ILE A 343 10.48 1.01 -18.01
CA ILE A 343 9.96 0.07 -17.02
C ILE A 343 8.72 -0.66 -17.55
N ALA A 344 7.79 0.08 -18.16
CA ALA A 344 6.55 -0.49 -18.72
C ALA A 344 6.86 -1.47 -19.86
N GLN A 345 7.75 -1.09 -20.78
CA GLN A 345 8.23 -1.93 -21.90
C GLN A 345 8.80 -3.27 -21.40
N GLN A 346 9.62 -3.24 -20.34
CA GLN A 346 10.21 -4.45 -19.75
C GLN A 346 9.20 -5.33 -18.99
N SER A 347 8.11 -4.74 -18.49
CA SER A 347 7.16 -5.43 -17.60
C SER A 347 5.92 -5.95 -18.33
N PHE A 348 5.52 -5.33 -19.44
CA PHE A 348 4.22 -5.56 -20.08
C PHE A 348 4.01 -7.01 -20.54
N GLY A 349 5.06 -7.68 -21.04
CA GLY A 349 4.96 -9.07 -21.47
C GLY A 349 4.47 -10.04 -20.38
N LYS A 350 4.81 -9.79 -19.10
CA LYS A 350 4.36 -10.58 -17.96
C LYS A 350 2.92 -10.25 -17.53
N LEU A 351 2.47 -9.03 -17.81
CA LEU A 351 1.14 -8.52 -17.44
C LEU A 351 0.07 -8.86 -18.47
N LEU A 352 0.45 -8.94 -19.73
CA LEU A 352 -0.45 -9.01 -20.88
C LEU A 352 -1.49 -10.13 -20.75
N ASN A 353 -1.07 -11.35 -20.39
CA ASN A 353 -2.01 -12.48 -20.29
C ASN A 353 -3.05 -12.27 -19.19
N GLY A 354 -2.66 -11.70 -18.05
CA GLY A 354 -3.59 -11.38 -16.96
C GLY A 354 -4.62 -10.34 -17.42
N MET A 355 -4.15 -9.28 -18.08
CA MET A 355 -5.04 -8.25 -18.62
C MET A 355 -5.99 -8.79 -19.69
N ILE A 356 -5.53 -9.68 -20.57
CA ILE A 356 -6.40 -10.31 -21.58
C ILE A 356 -7.53 -11.12 -20.92
N LEU A 357 -7.22 -11.84 -19.84
CA LEU A 357 -8.23 -12.61 -19.10
C LEU A 357 -9.23 -11.68 -18.41
N GLU A 358 -8.74 -10.65 -17.72
CA GLU A 358 -9.58 -9.70 -16.98
C GLU A 358 -10.46 -8.81 -17.87
N LEU A 359 -10.08 -8.58 -19.13
CA LEU A 359 -10.94 -7.89 -20.12
C LEU A 359 -12.26 -8.64 -20.41
N SER A 360 -12.32 -9.94 -20.10
CA SER A 360 -13.52 -10.76 -20.26
C SER A 360 -14.07 -11.23 -18.90
N ASP A 361 -13.70 -10.57 -17.80
CA ASP A 361 -14.17 -10.92 -16.46
C ASP A 361 -15.68 -10.69 -16.33
N TRP A 362 -16.36 -11.51 -15.53
CA TRP A 362 -17.80 -11.37 -15.32
C TRP A 362 -18.15 -10.11 -14.51
N ILE A 363 -17.21 -9.57 -13.74
CA ILE A 363 -17.37 -8.32 -12.99
C ILE A 363 -17.05 -7.12 -13.89
N ALA A 364 -18.06 -6.27 -14.14
CA ALA A 364 -17.93 -5.10 -15.01
C ALA A 364 -16.80 -4.14 -14.58
N ASP A 365 -16.68 -3.85 -13.29
CA ASP A 365 -15.66 -2.93 -12.80
C ASP A 365 -14.23 -3.47 -13.00
N ILE A 366 -14.01 -4.80 -12.98
CA ILE A 366 -12.72 -5.39 -13.33
C ILE A 366 -12.41 -5.10 -14.81
N ARG A 367 -13.35 -5.38 -15.71
CA ARG A 367 -13.19 -5.11 -17.15
C ARG A 367 -12.87 -3.63 -17.42
N VAL A 368 -13.55 -2.71 -16.73
CA VAL A 368 -13.31 -1.26 -16.86
C VAL A 368 -11.90 -0.89 -16.40
N ARG A 369 -11.45 -1.37 -15.24
CA ARG A 369 -10.09 -1.09 -14.75
C ARG A 369 -9.02 -1.66 -15.66
N THR A 370 -9.23 -2.85 -16.21
CA THR A 370 -8.28 -3.48 -17.13
C THR A 370 -8.23 -2.73 -18.47
N ALA A 371 -9.36 -2.26 -19.00
CA ALA A 371 -9.39 -1.42 -20.20
C ALA A 371 -8.68 -0.07 -19.98
N GLN A 372 -8.89 0.57 -18.83
CA GLN A 372 -8.14 1.78 -18.42
C GLN A 372 -6.64 1.51 -18.34
N LEU A 373 -6.24 0.41 -17.70
CA LEU A 373 -4.83 0.03 -17.56
C LEU A 373 -4.19 -0.25 -18.92
N LEU A 374 -4.93 -0.84 -19.88
CA LEU A 374 -4.45 -1.04 -21.24
C LEU A 374 -4.19 0.31 -21.95
N CYS A 375 -5.05 1.31 -21.77
CA CYS A 375 -4.80 2.66 -22.28
C CYS A 375 -3.48 3.23 -21.76
N VAL A 376 -3.25 3.08 -20.44
CA VAL A 376 -2.01 3.53 -19.82
C VAL A 376 -0.82 2.81 -20.46
N PHE A 377 -0.84 1.48 -20.53
CA PHE A 377 0.28 0.73 -21.08
C PHE A 377 0.56 1.08 -22.55
N VAL A 378 -0.45 1.18 -23.42
CA VAL A 378 -0.22 1.55 -24.83
C VAL A 378 0.56 2.87 -24.95
N LEU A 379 0.20 3.89 -24.14
CA LEU A 379 0.95 5.16 -24.10
C LEU A 379 2.39 5.02 -23.61
N HIS A 380 2.66 4.07 -22.71
CA HIS A 380 3.97 3.86 -22.13
C HIS A 380 4.88 2.99 -22.99
N LEU A 381 4.31 2.03 -23.71
CA LEU A 381 5.06 1.16 -24.61
C LEU A 381 5.53 1.91 -25.85
N GLU A 382 4.72 2.86 -26.35
CA GLU A 382 4.96 3.51 -27.63
C GLU A 382 5.15 2.46 -28.74
N GLU A 383 6.18 2.57 -29.57
CA GLU A 383 6.44 1.67 -30.71
C GLU A 383 6.54 0.19 -30.30
N ASP A 384 6.98 -0.11 -29.06
CA ASP A 384 7.08 -1.48 -28.54
C ASP A 384 5.73 -2.19 -28.47
N ILE A 385 4.59 -1.48 -28.53
CA ILE A 385 3.27 -2.13 -28.61
C ILE A 385 3.13 -2.99 -29.87
N THR A 386 3.92 -2.70 -30.91
CA THR A 386 3.95 -3.44 -32.17
C THR A 386 4.25 -4.93 -31.97
N GLN A 387 5.08 -5.30 -30.99
CA GLN A 387 5.40 -6.71 -30.73
C GLN A 387 4.25 -7.47 -30.03
N HIS A 388 3.26 -6.76 -29.50
CA HIS A 388 2.15 -7.32 -28.73
C HIS A 388 0.81 -7.24 -29.45
N ILE A 389 0.68 -6.38 -30.47
CA ILE A 389 -0.60 -6.08 -31.13
C ILE A 389 -1.34 -7.35 -31.58
N GLY A 390 -0.65 -8.33 -32.18
CA GLY A 390 -1.28 -9.58 -32.64
C GLY A 390 -1.95 -10.39 -31.52
N LYS A 391 -1.45 -10.32 -30.28
CA LYS A 391 -2.04 -11.00 -29.12
C LYS A 391 -3.20 -10.21 -28.51
N ILE A 392 -3.23 -8.89 -28.70
CA ILE A 392 -4.18 -7.98 -28.07
C ILE A 392 -5.44 -7.79 -28.93
N LEU A 393 -5.30 -7.80 -30.26
CA LEU A 393 -6.41 -7.52 -31.20
C LEU A 393 -7.62 -8.43 -30.97
N GLY A 394 -7.45 -9.75 -30.93
CA GLY A 394 -8.55 -10.70 -30.71
C GLY A 394 -9.36 -10.44 -29.44
N PRO A 395 -8.71 -10.33 -28.26
CA PRO A 395 -9.36 -9.88 -27.03
C PRO A 395 -10.06 -8.51 -27.16
N MET A 396 -9.43 -7.51 -27.79
CA MET A 396 -10.04 -6.20 -27.98
C MET A 396 -11.28 -6.26 -28.89
N TYR A 397 -11.28 -7.03 -29.97
CA TYR A 397 -12.46 -7.15 -30.83
C TYR A 397 -13.68 -7.65 -30.04
N ARG A 398 -13.47 -8.61 -29.13
CA ARG A 398 -14.54 -9.12 -28.27
C ARG A 398 -14.98 -8.08 -27.24
N ALA A 399 -14.04 -7.52 -26.49
CA ALA A 399 -14.32 -6.55 -25.43
C ALA A 399 -14.84 -5.19 -25.96
N CYS A 400 -14.57 -4.86 -27.23
CA CYS A 400 -15.22 -3.72 -27.88
C CYS A 400 -16.71 -3.96 -28.16
N ASN A 401 -17.28 -5.15 -27.92
CA ASN A 401 -18.73 -5.38 -27.94
C ASN A 401 -19.33 -5.43 -26.52
N ASP A 402 -18.63 -4.92 -25.50
CA ASP A 402 -19.14 -4.95 -24.11
C ASP A 402 -20.44 -4.17 -23.94
N GLU A 403 -21.28 -4.62 -23.01
CA GLU A 403 -22.50 -3.93 -22.61
C GLU A 403 -22.19 -2.66 -21.80
N ASP A 404 -21.08 -2.65 -21.06
CA ASP A 404 -20.62 -1.48 -20.33
C ASP A 404 -19.81 -0.56 -21.26
N LYS A 405 -20.42 0.58 -21.61
CA LYS A 405 -19.81 1.60 -22.47
C LYS A 405 -18.47 2.11 -21.94
N ARG A 406 -18.23 2.09 -20.62
CA ARG A 406 -16.95 2.51 -20.04
C ARG A 406 -15.82 1.61 -20.51
N VAL A 407 -16.07 0.30 -20.68
CA VAL A 407 -15.07 -0.64 -21.24
C VAL A 407 -14.75 -0.24 -22.68
N VAL A 408 -15.80 -0.07 -23.49
CA VAL A 408 -15.70 0.26 -24.91
C VAL A 408 -14.94 1.57 -25.13
N GLU A 409 -15.30 2.65 -24.43
CA GLU A 409 -14.67 3.97 -24.54
C GLU A 409 -13.18 3.95 -24.21
N ASN A 410 -12.78 3.16 -23.20
CA ASN A 410 -11.37 2.98 -22.87
C ASN A 410 -10.66 2.16 -23.95
N LEU A 411 -11.25 1.09 -24.46
CA LEU A 411 -10.63 0.29 -25.51
C LEU A 411 -10.48 1.07 -26.84
N GLU A 412 -11.48 1.87 -27.21
CA GLU A 412 -11.36 2.81 -28.34
C GLU A 412 -10.19 3.77 -28.14
N ARG A 413 -10.02 4.31 -26.93
CA ARG A 413 -8.88 5.18 -26.60
C ARG A 413 -7.55 4.44 -26.72
N ALA A 414 -7.45 3.21 -26.21
CA ALA A 414 -6.27 2.38 -26.34
C ALA A 414 -5.95 2.08 -27.81
N CYS A 415 -6.96 1.75 -28.62
CA CYS A 415 -6.83 1.54 -30.07
C CYS A 415 -6.38 2.82 -30.79
N GLU A 416 -6.95 3.97 -30.43
CA GLU A 416 -6.52 5.27 -30.95
C GLU A 416 -5.03 5.49 -30.65
N TYR A 417 -4.59 5.27 -29.42
CA TYR A 417 -3.17 5.34 -29.06
C TYR A 417 -2.30 4.33 -29.82
N MET A 418 -2.78 3.10 -30.07
CA MET A 418 -2.04 2.15 -30.92
C MET A 418 -1.83 2.70 -32.33
N GLY A 419 -2.78 3.43 -32.88
CA GLY A 419 -2.64 4.10 -34.17
C GLY A 419 -1.48 5.10 -34.23
N TYR A 420 -1.16 5.76 -33.12
CA TYR A 420 -0.03 6.70 -33.05
C TYR A 420 1.34 5.99 -33.12
N PHE A 421 1.40 4.72 -32.70
CA PHE A 421 2.68 4.02 -32.50
C PHE A 421 2.91 2.84 -33.44
N VAL A 422 1.84 2.22 -33.95
CA VAL A 422 1.93 1.06 -34.86
C VAL A 422 1.77 1.52 -36.29
N LEU A 423 2.76 1.17 -37.13
CA LEU A 423 2.74 1.55 -38.53
C LEU A 423 1.57 0.90 -39.29
N PRO A 424 0.93 1.63 -40.24
CA PRO A 424 -0.18 1.12 -41.02
C PRO A 424 0.07 -0.24 -41.68
N GLN A 425 1.24 -0.42 -42.29
CA GLN A 425 1.63 -1.69 -42.90
C GLN A 425 1.52 -2.88 -41.92
N THR A 426 1.84 -2.66 -40.65
CA THR A 426 1.86 -3.72 -39.64
C THR A 426 0.46 -4.05 -39.15
N TYR A 427 -0.37 -3.06 -38.82
CA TYR A 427 -1.72 -3.39 -38.35
C TYR A 427 -2.62 -3.84 -39.51
N PHE A 428 -2.45 -3.35 -40.75
CA PHE A 428 -3.26 -3.84 -41.88
C PHE A 428 -3.01 -5.32 -42.16
N SER A 429 -1.76 -5.79 -42.10
CA SER A 429 -1.45 -7.21 -42.34
C SER A 429 -2.02 -8.16 -41.29
N LEU A 430 -2.42 -7.64 -40.12
CA LEU A 430 -3.04 -8.40 -39.04
C LEU A 430 -4.56 -8.23 -39.00
N ILE A 431 -5.04 -7.00 -39.18
CA ILE A 431 -6.45 -6.65 -39.05
C ILE A 431 -7.22 -7.07 -40.30
N VAL A 432 -6.77 -6.68 -41.50
CA VAL A 432 -7.55 -6.88 -42.75
C VAL A 432 -7.91 -8.35 -43.00
N PRO A 433 -6.99 -9.33 -42.90
CA PRO A 433 -7.36 -10.73 -43.06
C PRO A 433 -8.42 -11.19 -42.04
N THR A 434 -8.33 -10.70 -40.81
CA THR A 434 -9.33 -11.00 -39.77
C THR A 434 -10.69 -10.40 -40.13
N LEU A 435 -10.72 -9.17 -40.66
CA LEU A 435 -11.97 -8.51 -41.09
C LEU A 435 -12.62 -9.19 -42.29
N GLU A 436 -11.83 -9.76 -43.21
CA GLU A 436 -12.31 -10.53 -44.37
C GLU A 436 -12.98 -11.85 -43.93
N GLU A 437 -12.42 -12.52 -42.93
CA GLU A 437 -12.96 -13.78 -42.41
C GLU A 437 -14.18 -13.57 -41.51
N ASN A 438 -14.09 -12.62 -40.57
CA ASN A 438 -15.08 -12.41 -39.52
C ASN A 438 -15.24 -10.92 -39.19
N LEU A 439 -16.39 -10.36 -39.56
CA LEU A 439 -16.67 -8.93 -39.35
C LEU A 439 -17.76 -8.72 -38.30
N SER A 440 -17.49 -7.87 -37.31
CA SER A 440 -18.45 -7.47 -36.27
C SER A 440 -18.31 -5.99 -35.90
N VAL A 441 -19.24 -5.48 -35.09
CA VAL A 441 -19.22 -4.09 -34.57
C VAL A 441 -17.88 -3.81 -33.87
N GLY A 442 -17.45 -4.69 -32.96
CA GLY A 442 -16.18 -4.54 -32.26
C GLY A 442 -14.95 -4.56 -33.17
N HIS A 443 -14.97 -5.32 -34.27
CA HIS A 443 -13.89 -5.31 -35.27
C HIS A 443 -13.79 -3.94 -35.97
N LEU A 444 -14.92 -3.41 -36.45
CA LEU A 444 -14.99 -2.09 -37.08
C LEU A 444 -14.58 -0.99 -36.10
N ARG A 445 -15.00 -1.09 -34.84
CA ARG A 445 -14.67 -0.14 -33.78
C ARG A 445 -13.16 -0.06 -33.51
N VAL A 446 -12.51 -1.22 -33.34
CA VAL A 446 -11.04 -1.30 -33.18
C VAL A 446 -10.34 -0.70 -34.40
N PHE A 447 -10.78 -1.07 -35.60
CA PHE A 447 -10.17 -0.60 -36.84
C PHE A 447 -10.33 0.92 -37.02
N SER A 448 -11.52 1.46 -36.83
CA SER A 448 -11.81 2.90 -36.92
C SER A 448 -10.95 3.72 -35.94
N SER A 449 -10.77 3.20 -34.72
CA SER A 449 -9.99 3.84 -33.67
C SER A 449 -8.50 3.85 -34.01
N ILE A 450 -7.93 2.73 -34.49
CA ILE A 450 -6.53 2.69 -34.93
C ILE A 450 -6.29 3.62 -36.13
N LEU A 451 -7.20 3.66 -37.10
CA LEU A 451 -7.13 4.58 -38.23
C LEU A 451 -7.11 6.04 -37.76
N LYS A 452 -7.95 6.38 -36.78
CA LYS A 452 -8.05 7.74 -36.21
C LYS A 452 -6.74 8.23 -35.60
N GLY A 453 -5.98 7.34 -34.96
CA GLY A 453 -4.68 7.67 -34.37
C GLY A 453 -3.49 7.62 -35.35
N SER A 454 -3.69 7.13 -36.57
CA SER A 454 -2.60 6.91 -37.52
C SER A 454 -2.01 8.20 -38.09
N GLU A 455 -0.69 8.21 -38.27
CA GLU A 455 -0.01 9.34 -38.93
C GLU A 455 -0.46 9.44 -40.39
N ARG A 456 -0.96 10.62 -40.79
CA ARG A 456 -1.54 10.85 -42.13
C ARG A 456 -0.59 10.46 -43.27
N SER A 457 0.68 10.86 -43.17
CA SER A 457 1.72 10.61 -44.17
C SER A 457 1.92 9.10 -44.42
N LYS A 458 1.86 8.30 -43.36
CA LYS A 458 2.04 6.84 -43.36
C LYS A 458 0.79 6.09 -43.78
N LEU A 459 -0.40 6.64 -43.48
CA LEU A 459 -1.69 6.03 -43.80
C LEU A 459 -2.07 6.23 -45.27
N LYS A 460 -1.66 7.34 -45.88
CA LYS A 460 -1.99 7.73 -47.26
C LYS A 460 -1.86 6.59 -48.31
N PRO A 461 -0.80 5.76 -48.32
CA PRO A 461 -0.64 4.69 -49.30
C PRO A 461 -1.75 3.64 -49.26
N PHE A 462 -2.40 3.45 -48.10
CA PHE A 462 -3.37 2.37 -47.87
C PHE A 462 -4.83 2.83 -48.03
N LEU A 463 -5.07 4.14 -48.11
CA LEU A 463 -6.43 4.71 -48.11
C LEU A 463 -7.32 4.12 -49.21
N LYS A 464 -6.77 3.92 -50.42
CA LYS A 464 -7.52 3.35 -51.54
C LYS A 464 -7.93 1.91 -51.23
N ASP A 465 -7.01 1.08 -50.77
CA ASP A 465 -7.28 -0.33 -50.50
C ASP A 465 -8.32 -0.49 -49.41
N VAL A 466 -8.20 0.31 -48.33
CA VAL A 466 -9.20 0.31 -47.25
C VAL A 466 -10.56 0.81 -47.73
N ALA A 467 -10.61 1.88 -48.52
CA ALA A 467 -11.88 2.38 -49.06
C ALA A 467 -12.57 1.34 -49.96
N HIS A 468 -11.80 0.64 -50.81
CA HIS A 468 -12.34 -0.43 -51.65
C HIS A 468 -12.85 -1.60 -50.80
N PHE A 469 -12.09 -2.01 -49.78
CA PHE A 469 -12.50 -3.04 -48.83
C PHE A 469 -13.82 -2.66 -48.14
N LEU A 470 -13.90 -1.48 -47.52
CA LEU A 470 -15.11 -1.04 -46.82
C LEU A 470 -16.32 -0.86 -47.76
N ALA A 471 -16.10 -0.59 -49.05
CA ALA A 471 -17.17 -0.43 -50.04
C ALA A 471 -17.75 -1.77 -50.54
N GLN A 472 -17.14 -2.92 -50.23
CA GLN A 472 -17.63 -4.21 -50.69
C GLN A 472 -19.06 -4.48 -50.19
N PRO A 473 -19.99 -5.00 -51.04
CA PRO A 473 -21.39 -5.15 -50.66
C PRO A 473 -21.63 -5.97 -49.38
N HIS A 474 -20.87 -7.04 -49.18
CA HIS A 474 -20.98 -7.89 -48.00
C HIS A 474 -20.47 -7.22 -46.71
N ILE A 475 -19.72 -6.12 -46.84
CA ILE A 475 -19.23 -5.30 -45.73
C ILE A 475 -20.14 -4.11 -45.49
N CYS A 476 -20.50 -3.34 -46.53
CA CYS A 476 -21.23 -2.09 -46.34
C CYS A 476 -22.76 -2.22 -46.25
N GLN A 477 -23.37 -3.34 -46.64
CA GLN A 477 -24.83 -3.49 -46.74
C GLN A 477 -25.47 -4.16 -45.50
N SER A 478 -24.87 -4.02 -44.33
CA SER A 478 -25.45 -4.52 -43.07
C SER A 478 -26.72 -3.74 -42.69
N ARG A 479 -27.73 -4.43 -42.16
CA ARG A 479 -28.95 -3.80 -41.63
C ARG A 479 -28.82 -3.32 -40.18
N SER A 480 -27.75 -3.70 -39.49
CA SER A 480 -27.53 -3.30 -38.09
C SER A 480 -27.13 -1.83 -38.01
N GLY A 481 -27.92 -1.03 -37.29
CA GLY A 481 -27.64 0.40 -37.12
C GLY A 481 -26.33 0.68 -36.38
N GLU A 482 -25.98 -0.13 -35.38
CA GLU A 482 -24.70 -0.02 -34.67
C GLU A 482 -23.51 -0.34 -35.57
N TYR A 483 -23.65 -1.38 -36.38
CA TYR A 483 -22.64 -1.73 -37.37
C TYR A 483 -22.43 -0.59 -38.37
N GLN A 484 -23.51 0.01 -38.88
CA GLN A 484 -23.42 1.13 -39.83
C GLN A 484 -22.77 2.37 -39.21
N LYS A 485 -22.98 2.61 -37.91
CA LYS A 485 -22.29 3.69 -37.18
C LYS A 485 -20.78 3.46 -37.14
N GLU A 486 -20.33 2.25 -36.80
CA GLU A 486 -18.89 1.95 -36.75
C GLU A 486 -18.26 1.94 -38.15
N LEU A 487 -18.98 1.49 -39.18
CA LEU A 487 -18.53 1.60 -40.56
C LEU A 487 -18.34 3.07 -40.97
N LEU A 488 -19.30 3.93 -40.61
CA LEU A 488 -19.21 5.37 -40.83
C LEU A 488 -18.04 5.99 -40.04
N ALA A 489 -17.74 5.47 -38.84
CA ALA A 489 -16.57 5.88 -38.07
C ALA A 489 -15.27 5.53 -38.81
N CYS A 490 -15.14 4.33 -39.39
CA CYS A 490 -14.01 3.99 -40.26
C CYS A 490 -13.86 4.99 -41.42
N CYS A 491 -14.95 5.28 -42.13
CA CYS A 491 -14.94 6.26 -43.23
C CYS A 491 -14.53 7.65 -42.75
N SER A 492 -15.03 8.09 -41.59
CA SER A 492 -14.69 9.39 -41.01
C SER A 492 -13.21 9.48 -40.63
N SER A 493 -12.65 8.42 -40.05
CA SER A 493 -11.21 8.33 -39.74
C SER A 493 -10.36 8.39 -41.02
N LEU A 494 -10.78 7.74 -42.11
CA LEU A 494 -10.11 7.82 -43.40
C LEU A 494 -10.17 9.23 -44.00
N ILE A 495 -11.34 9.89 -43.97
CA ILE A 495 -11.51 11.25 -44.48
C ILE A 495 -10.67 12.25 -43.69
N SER A 496 -10.65 12.14 -42.36
CA SER A 496 -9.78 12.98 -41.50
C SER A 496 -8.29 12.81 -41.81
N ALA A 497 -7.89 11.66 -42.38
CA ALA A 497 -6.55 11.44 -42.88
C ALA A 497 -6.31 12.00 -44.30
N CYS A 498 -7.38 12.24 -45.08
CA CYS A 498 -7.35 12.83 -46.42
C CYS A 498 -7.35 14.38 -46.43
N ASP A 499 -7.98 15.02 -45.45
CA ASP A 499 -8.42 16.44 -45.50
C ASP A 499 -7.32 17.52 -45.33
N GLU A 500 -6.11 17.30 -45.84
CA GLU A 500 -5.15 18.37 -46.16
C GLU A 500 -4.53 18.16 -47.55
N VAL A 501 -5.38 18.22 -48.57
CA VAL A 501 -4.98 18.80 -49.87
C VAL A 501 -5.74 20.12 -50.00
N ARG A 502 -5.11 21.20 -49.54
CA ARG A 502 -5.39 22.54 -50.04
C ARG A 502 -4.11 23.14 -50.57
#